data_AF-A0A354I3H6-F1
#
_entry.id   AF-A0A354I3H6-F1
#
_cell.length_a   1.000
_cell.length_b   1.000
_cell.length_c   1.000
_cell.angle_alpha   90.00
_cell.angle_beta   90.00
_cell.angle_gamma   90.00
#
_symmetry.space_group_name_H-M   'P 1'
#
loop_
_entity.id
_entity.type
_entity.pdbx_description
1 polymer ?
#
loop_
_entity_poly.entity_id
_entity_poly.type
_entity_poly.pdbx_seq_one_letter_code
_entity_poly.pdbx_strand_id
1 'polypeptide(L)'
;MVEGEPDMDMEYTPNVRNNIDGEVYQLMNYMKTCVATGTTKIYAKKLDHNVKVFTTWDEDKYYRGVTGDYLVAREDDVHDIYVVRGDIFDKTYEKL
;
A
#
# COMPACT_ATOMS: atom_id res chain seq x y z
N MET A 1 -10.89 2.35 -12.12
CA MET A 1 -11.70 3.33 -11.36
C MET A 1 -13.14 3.08 -11.75
N VAL A 2 -14.01 2.82 -10.77
CA VAL A 2 -15.43 2.51 -11.03
C VAL A 2 -16.22 3.80 -10.84
N GLU A 3 -17.20 4.07 -11.71
CA GLU A 3 -18.15 5.17 -11.49
C GLU A 3 -19.10 4.78 -10.36
N GLY A 4 -19.10 5.55 -9.27
CA GLY A 4 -19.96 5.34 -8.12
C GLY A 4 -19.58 6.24 -6.95
N GLU A 5 -20.57 6.69 -6.19
CA GLU A 5 -20.34 7.39 -4.93
C GLU A 5 -19.76 6.40 -3.90
N PRO A 6 -18.79 6.83 -3.07
CA PRO A 6 -18.25 5.98 -2.02
C PRO A 6 -19.33 5.71 -0.96
N ASP A 7 -19.71 4.43 -0.81
CA ASP A 7 -20.61 3.98 0.26
C ASP A 7 -19.84 3.96 1.59
N MET A 8 -19.97 5.03 2.36
CA MET A 8 -19.34 5.17 3.67
C MET A 8 -20.35 5.70 4.69
N ASP A 9 -20.54 4.94 5.76
CA ASP A 9 -21.30 5.36 6.92
C ASP A 9 -20.39 6.23 7.81
N MET A 10 -20.63 7.54 7.81
CA MET A 10 -19.81 8.53 8.50
C MET A 10 -20.65 9.44 9.39
N GLU A 11 -20.21 9.66 10.62
CA GLU A 11 -20.86 10.60 11.55
C GLU A 11 -20.70 12.07 11.13
N TYR A 12 -19.65 12.40 10.38
CA TYR A 12 -19.41 13.73 9.82
C TYR A 12 -18.71 13.67 8.46
N THR A 13 -19.00 14.66 7.60
CA THR A 13 -18.36 14.78 6.29
C THR A 13 -16.94 15.34 6.43
N PRO A 14 -15.91 14.67 5.90
CA PRO A 14 -14.53 15.16 5.96
C PRO A 14 -14.36 16.41 5.09
N ASN A 15 -13.65 17.40 5.62
CA ASN A 15 -13.35 18.66 4.95
C ASN A 15 -11.84 18.91 4.94
N VAL A 16 -11.32 19.45 3.85
CA VAL A 16 -9.95 19.96 3.75
C VAL A 16 -10.00 21.48 3.70
N ARG A 17 -9.24 22.12 4.58
CA ARG A 17 -9.05 23.57 4.58
C ARG A 17 -7.72 23.91 3.94
N ASN A 18 -7.74 24.76 2.91
CA ASN A 18 -6.55 25.37 2.39
C ASN A 18 -6.11 26.51 3.32
N ASN A 19 -4.89 26.41 3.86
CA ASN A 19 -4.37 27.39 4.82
C ASN A 19 -3.85 28.68 4.15
N ILE A 20 -3.75 28.72 2.83
CA ILE A 20 -3.25 29.88 2.07
C ILE A 20 -4.37 30.88 1.82
N ASP A 21 -5.52 30.43 1.32
CA ASP A 21 -6.69 31.25 0.98
C ASP A 21 -7.85 31.10 1.99
N GLY A 22 -7.80 30.07 2.84
CA GLY A 22 -8.83 29.79 3.85
C GLY A 22 -10.02 28.99 3.33
N GLU A 23 -10.02 28.57 2.05
CA GLU A 23 -11.14 27.84 1.45
C GLU A 23 -11.30 26.44 2.05
N VAL A 24 -12.56 25.97 2.11
CA VAL A 24 -12.93 24.67 2.67
C VAL A 24 -13.56 23.82 1.58
N TYR A 25 -12.96 22.67 1.32
CA TYR A 25 -13.39 21.70 0.32
C TYR A 25 -13.98 20.47 1.00
N GLN A 26 -15.20 20.08 0.63
CA GLN A 26 -15.81 18.83 1.08
C GLN A 26 -15.20 17.66 0.31
N LEU A 27 -14.56 16.73 1.03
CA LEU A 27 -13.81 15.63 0.39
C LEU A 27 -14.71 14.75 -0.47
N MET A 28 -15.96 14.56 -0.04
CA MET A 28 -16.93 13.70 -0.73
C MET A 28 -17.17 14.09 -2.19
N ASN A 29 -17.09 15.39 -2.52
CA ASN A 29 -17.26 15.87 -3.90
C ASN A 29 -16.12 15.46 -4.84
N TYR A 30 -15.00 15.01 -4.30
CA TYR A 30 -13.79 14.64 -5.05
C TYR A 30 -13.42 13.15 -4.89
N MET A 31 -14.01 12.46 -3.93
CA MET A 31 -13.73 11.05 -3.66
C MET A 31 -14.36 10.14 -4.72
N LYS A 32 -13.66 9.05 -5.05
CA LYS A 32 -14.15 8.00 -5.95
C LYS A 32 -13.92 6.63 -5.32
N THR A 33 -14.79 5.69 -5.60
CA THR A 33 -14.66 4.33 -5.11
C THR A 33 -13.46 3.62 -5.75
N CYS A 34 -12.57 3.11 -4.91
CA CYS A 34 -11.46 2.25 -5.32
C CYS A 34 -11.86 0.78 -5.10
N VAL A 35 -12.03 0.04 -6.18
CA VAL A 35 -12.28 -1.40 -6.13
C VAL A 35 -11.01 -2.11 -6.58
N ALA A 36 -10.52 -3.05 -5.78
CA ALA A 36 -9.44 -3.94 -6.20
C ALA A 36 -9.95 -4.83 -7.34
N THR A 37 -9.48 -4.58 -8.56
CA THR A 37 -9.96 -5.28 -9.78
C THR A 37 -9.24 -6.60 -10.05
N GLY A 38 -8.28 -7.01 -9.21
CA GLY A 38 -7.49 -8.22 -9.44
C GLY A 38 -6.96 -8.84 -8.15
N THR A 39 -6.74 -10.15 -8.21
CA THR A 39 -5.94 -10.92 -7.27
C THR A 39 -4.53 -11.06 -7.84
N THR A 40 -3.65 -10.13 -7.47
CA THR A 40 -2.23 -10.20 -7.84
C THR A 40 -1.52 -11.18 -6.91
N LYS A 41 -0.76 -12.12 -7.48
CA LYS A 41 0.09 -13.03 -6.71
C LYS A 41 1.42 -12.36 -6.40
N ILE A 42 2.08 -12.88 -5.38
CA ILE A 42 3.43 -12.45 -5.01
C ILE A 42 4.37 -13.65 -4.93
N TYR A 43 5.63 -13.40 -5.22
CA TYR A 43 6.72 -14.27 -4.83
C TYR A 43 7.26 -13.79 -3.49
N ALA A 44 7.31 -14.67 -2.50
CA ALA A 44 7.79 -14.34 -1.16
C ALA A 44 8.91 -15.28 -0.73
N LYS A 45 10.01 -14.71 -0.23
CA LYS A 45 11.11 -15.46 0.39
C LYS A 45 11.34 -14.97 1.81
N LYS A 46 11.22 -15.88 2.77
CA LYS A 46 11.56 -15.58 4.17
C LYS A 46 13.05 -15.29 4.30
N LEU A 47 13.38 -14.23 5.02
CA LEU A 47 14.74 -13.78 5.27
C LEU A 47 15.37 -14.59 6.41
N ASP A 48 16.53 -15.18 6.15
CA ASP A 48 17.36 -15.88 7.12
C ASP A 48 18.47 -14.97 7.71
N HIS A 49 18.78 -13.85 7.04
CA HIS A 49 19.69 -12.81 7.51
C HIS A 49 19.11 -11.41 7.27
N ASN A 50 19.71 -10.40 7.92
CA ASN A 50 19.32 -9.01 7.73
C ASN A 50 19.73 -8.52 6.34
N VAL A 51 18.83 -7.80 5.67
CA VAL A 51 19.05 -7.29 4.31
C VAL A 51 18.76 -5.80 4.21
N LYS A 52 19.34 -5.17 3.19
CA LYS A 52 19.00 -3.83 2.73
C LYS A 52 18.48 -3.95 1.30
N VAL A 53 17.28 -3.46 1.06
CA VAL A 53 16.63 -3.49 -0.27
C VAL A 53 16.55 -2.06 -0.77
N PHE A 54 17.26 -1.79 -1.86
CA PHE A 54 17.19 -0.54 -2.60
C PHE A 54 16.13 -0.72 -3.69
N THR A 55 15.07 0.06 -3.63
CA THR A 55 13.96 -0.07 -4.56
C THR A 55 14.06 0.98 -5.65
N THR A 56 13.45 0.70 -6.80
CA THR A 56 13.31 1.68 -7.90
C THR A 56 12.48 2.90 -7.52
N TRP A 57 11.74 2.84 -6.40
CA TRP A 57 10.88 3.91 -5.91
C TRP A 57 11.66 5.05 -5.23
N ASP A 58 12.77 4.74 -4.56
CA ASP A 58 13.57 5.72 -3.82
C ASP A 58 15.02 5.24 -3.76
N GLU A 59 15.82 5.65 -4.74
CA GLU A 59 17.23 5.23 -4.88
C GLU A 59 18.12 5.73 -3.72
N ASP A 60 17.71 6.81 -3.05
CA ASP A 60 18.44 7.42 -1.94
C ASP A 60 18.17 6.71 -0.61
N LYS A 61 17.12 5.89 -0.53
CA LYS A 61 16.73 5.15 0.68
C LYS A 61 16.75 3.65 0.46
N TYR A 62 16.77 2.91 1.56
CA TYR A 62 16.65 1.47 1.53
C TYR A 62 15.62 1.00 2.57
N TYR A 63 14.92 -0.07 2.23
CA TYR A 63 14.14 -0.83 3.20
C TYR A 63 15.05 -1.79 3.94
N ARG A 64 14.96 -1.79 5.27
CA ARG A 64 15.66 -2.74 6.11
C ARG A 64 14.74 -3.94 6.36
N GLY A 65 15.20 -5.13 6.01
CA GLY A 65 14.58 -6.39 6.44
C GLY A 65 15.42 -7.07 7.51
N VAL A 66 14.77 -7.66 8.51
CA VAL A 66 15.44 -8.49 9.51
C VAL A 66 15.09 -9.96 9.35
N THR A 67 15.88 -10.85 9.96
CA THR A 67 15.57 -12.29 9.98
C THR A 67 14.13 -12.53 10.46
N GLY A 68 13.37 -13.30 9.69
CA GLY A 68 11.96 -13.59 9.95
C GLY A 68 10.98 -12.76 9.10
N ASP A 69 11.41 -11.62 8.55
CA ASP A 69 10.65 -10.87 7.55
C ASP A 69 10.67 -11.58 6.19
N TYR A 70 9.91 -11.05 5.23
CA TYR A 70 9.79 -11.60 3.88
C TYR A 70 10.23 -10.58 2.85
N LEU A 71 11.11 -11.00 1.94
CA LEU A 71 11.36 -10.30 0.69
C LEU A 71 10.28 -10.69 -0.31
N VAL A 72 9.61 -9.70 -0.88
CA VAL A 72 8.46 -9.88 -1.74
C VAL A 72 8.69 -9.22 -3.09
N ALA A 73 8.27 -9.87 -4.16
CA ALA A 73 8.17 -9.30 -5.51
C ALA A 73 6.78 -9.61 -6.07
N ARG A 74 6.18 -8.68 -6.81
CA ARG A 74 4.87 -8.92 -7.42
C ARG A 74 5.01 -9.77 -8.68
N GLU A 75 4.00 -10.60 -8.97
CA GLU A 75 3.98 -11.41 -10.18
C GLU A 75 3.81 -10.55 -11.45
N ASP A 76 3.04 -9.48 -11.35
CA ASP A 76 2.76 -8.56 -12.46
C ASP A 76 3.87 -7.53 -12.71
N ASP A 77 4.65 -7.19 -11.68
CA ASP A 77 5.88 -6.40 -11.79
C ASP A 77 6.97 -6.94 -10.86
N VAL A 78 7.89 -7.70 -11.46
CA VAL A 78 9.02 -8.31 -10.74
C VAL A 78 10.09 -7.30 -10.29
N HIS A 79 10.04 -6.06 -10.79
CA HIS A 79 10.93 -4.98 -10.32
C HIS A 79 10.37 -4.29 -9.08
N ASP A 80 9.08 -4.47 -8.77
CA ASP A 80 8.43 -3.97 -7.56
C ASP A 80 8.75 -4.91 -6.38
N ILE A 81 9.97 -4.78 -5.87
CA ILE A 81 10.52 -5.57 -4.77
C ILE A 81 10.44 -4.78 -3.47
N TYR A 82 9.92 -5.40 -2.40
CA TYR A 82 9.79 -4.77 -1.09
C TYR A 82 9.93 -5.78 0.06
N VAL A 83 10.00 -5.26 1.30
CA VAL A 83 10.06 -6.08 2.51
C VAL A 83 8.73 -6.02 3.23
N VAL A 84 8.18 -7.18 3.61
CA VAL A 84 7.00 -7.32 4.45
C VAL A 84 7.42 -7.90 5.80
N ARG A 85 6.92 -7.30 6.88
CA ARG A 85 7.22 -7.80 8.23
C ARG A 85 6.64 -9.20 8.43
N GLY A 86 7.40 -10.06 9.10
CA GLY A 86 6.98 -11.44 9.35
C GLY A 86 5.66 -11.56 10.12
N ASP A 87 5.39 -10.63 11.05
CA ASP A 87 4.21 -10.66 11.93
C ASP A 87 2.89 -10.23 11.28
N ILE A 88 2.98 -9.64 10.08
CA ILE A 88 1.81 -9.25 9.27
C ILE A 88 1.66 -10.12 8.02
N PHE A 89 2.71 -10.84 7.60
CA PHE A 89 2.73 -11.56 6.33
C PHE A 89 1.56 -12.54 6.23
N ASP A 90 1.41 -13.42 7.21
CA ASP A 90 0.34 -14.45 7.23
C ASP A 90 -1.07 -13.86 7.47
N LYS A 91 -1.17 -12.59 7.86
CA LYS A 91 -2.45 -11.86 7.99
C LYS A 91 -2.88 -11.21 6.68
N THR A 92 -1.92 -10.99 5.79
CA THR A 92 -2.11 -10.19 4.56
C THR A 92 -2.11 -11.08 3.32
N TYR A 93 -1.42 -12.22 3.37
CA TYR A 93 -1.28 -13.15 2.25
C TYR A 93 -1.70 -14.56 2.62
N GLU A 94 -2.30 -15.24 1.65
CA GLU A 94 -2.62 -16.67 1.73
C GLU A 94 -1.68 -17.45 0.81
N LYS A 95 -1.22 -18.60 1.29
CA LYS A 95 -0.39 -19.49 0.50
C LYS A 95 -1.26 -20.24 -0.51
N LEU A 96 -0.83 -20.24 -1.77
CA LEU A 96 -1.40 -21.06 -2.84
C LEU A 96 -0.89 -22.51 -2.78
#